data_AF-A0A0K8U963-F1
#
_entry.id   AF-A0A0K8U963-F1
#
_cell.length_a   1.000
_cell.length_b   1.000
_cell.length_c   1.000
_cell.angle_alpha   90.00
_cell.angle_beta   90.00
_cell.angle_gamma   90.00
#
_symmetry.space_group_name_H-M   'P 1'
#
loop_
_entity.id
_entity.type
_entity.pdbx_description
1 polymer ?
#
loop_
_entity_poly.entity_id
_entity_poly.type
_entity_poly.pdbx_seq_one_letter_code
_entity_poly.pdbx_strand_id
1 'polypeptide(L)'
;MSFTAFSKASSSTNNQNVSEILECFIYRILYESHCLKLEDLCIHPGKLVWCLYIDIIGLEVDGGVFDASVLACASALSTLSLPIVTYDEKSGKIEIGDDTKKLHLNIFPVVSTYSIFDNVVLVDPTYREESISSTVFHLGVHEDTVGLFHKSGGVPISLKEIQQSVKNAVHREKEITSLLNSLKTNQ
;
A
#
# COMPACT_ATOMS: atom_id res chain seq x y z
N MET A 1 -16.76 -4.19 -4.92
CA MET A 1 -16.08 -4.13 -3.62
C MET A 1 -16.84 -3.15 -2.75
N SER A 2 -17.43 -3.61 -1.63
CA SER A 2 -17.85 -2.72 -0.56
C SER A 2 -16.78 -2.88 0.51
N PHE A 3 -15.99 -1.83 0.72
CA PHE A 3 -15.06 -1.76 1.83
C PHE A 3 -15.83 -1.17 2.99
N THR A 4 -15.97 -1.93 4.08
CA THR A 4 -16.53 -1.41 5.34
C THR A 4 -15.39 -1.38 6.32
N ALA A 5 -14.74 -0.23 6.45
CA ALA A 5 -13.71 -0.02 7.44
C ALA A 5 -14.36 0.13 8.83
N PHE A 6 -14.02 -0.77 9.76
CA PHE A 6 -14.26 -0.54 11.18
C PHE A 6 -13.05 0.22 11.73
N SER A 7 -13.07 1.55 11.64
CA SER A 7 -12.15 2.39 12.39
C SER A 7 -12.46 2.25 13.88
N LYS A 8 -11.66 1.46 14.58
CA LYS A 8 -11.60 1.43 16.05
C LYS A 8 -10.17 1.68 16.52
N ALA A 9 -9.60 2.80 16.08
CA ALA A 9 -8.39 3.35 16.69
C ALA A 9 -8.79 4.40 17.73
N SER A 10 -8.77 4.01 19.00
CA SER A 10 -8.93 4.90 20.14
C SER A 10 -7.61 5.64 20.41
N SER A 11 -7.44 6.86 19.88
CA SER A 11 -6.66 7.94 20.54
C SER A 11 -6.49 9.19 19.67
N SER A 12 -7.00 10.32 20.19
CA SER A 12 -6.77 11.71 19.78
C SER A 12 -7.20 12.15 18.38
N THR A 13 -7.98 13.22 18.33
CA THR A 13 -8.71 13.80 17.19
C THR A 13 -7.86 14.18 15.96
N ASN A 14 -6.52 14.16 16.06
CA ASN A 14 -5.62 14.38 14.92
C ASN A 14 -5.36 13.13 14.09
N ASN A 15 -5.46 11.93 14.67
CA ASN A 15 -5.09 10.67 14.01
C ASN A 15 -6.18 10.12 13.09
N GLN A 16 -7.44 10.53 13.29
CA GLN A 16 -8.57 10.06 12.48
C GLN A 16 -8.45 10.46 11.00
N ASN A 17 -7.96 11.68 10.73
CA ASN A 17 -7.75 12.14 9.35
C ASN A 17 -6.66 11.34 8.63
N VAL A 18 -5.58 10.96 9.32
CA VAL A 18 -4.47 10.22 8.70
C VAL A 18 -4.92 8.81 8.32
N SER A 19 -5.71 8.13 9.17
CA SER A 19 -6.24 6.81 8.84
C SER A 19 -7.17 6.84 7.62
N GLU A 20 -8.04 7.85 7.51
CA GLU A 20 -8.96 7.98 6.37
C GLU A 20 -8.22 8.28 5.07
N ILE A 21 -7.20 9.14 5.14
CA ILE A 21 -6.34 9.45 3.99
C ILE A 21 -5.53 8.22 3.58
N LEU A 22 -4.98 7.48 4.55
CA LEU A 22 -4.23 6.24 4.30
C LEU A 22 -5.10 5.17 3.66
N GLU A 23 -6.35 5.02 4.11
CA GLU A 23 -7.32 4.12 3.49
C GLU A 23 -7.55 4.48 2.02
N CYS A 24 -7.86 5.76 1.73
CA CYS A 24 -8.00 6.24 0.36
C CYS A 24 -6.73 6.02 -0.46
N PHE A 25 -5.56 6.23 0.15
CA PHE A 25 -4.27 6.09 -0.51
C PHE A 25 -3.97 4.64 -0.89
N ILE A 26 -4.17 3.70 0.03
CA ILE A 26 -4.02 2.26 -0.24
C ILE A 26 -5.05 1.78 -1.25
N TYR A 27 -6.29 2.23 -1.13
CA TYR A 27 -7.33 1.90 -2.11
C TYR A 27 -6.93 2.34 -3.52
N ARG A 28 -6.42 3.57 -3.67
CA ARG A 28 -5.92 4.08 -4.96
C ARG A 28 -4.75 3.25 -5.46
N ILE A 29 -3.80 2.88 -4.60
CA ILE A 29 -2.72 1.98 -4.99
C ILE A 29 -3.29 0.67 -5.52
N LEU A 30 -4.13 -0.02 -4.74
CA LEU A 30 -4.63 -1.33 -5.13
C LEU A 30 -5.44 -1.30 -6.43
N TYR A 31 -6.23 -0.24 -6.64
CA TYR A 31 -7.11 -0.09 -7.79
C TYR A 31 -6.39 0.47 -9.03
N GLU A 32 -5.66 1.58 -8.90
CA GLU A 32 -5.00 2.27 -10.02
C GLU A 32 -3.76 1.51 -10.53
N SER A 33 -3.04 0.80 -9.65
CA SER A 33 -1.86 0.02 -10.07
C SER A 33 -2.20 -1.33 -10.69
N HIS A 34 -3.46 -1.76 -10.62
CA HIS A 34 -3.89 -3.12 -11.01
C HIS A 34 -3.00 -4.22 -10.41
N CYS A 35 -2.50 -4.01 -9.18
CA CYS A 35 -1.65 -4.96 -8.47
C CYS A 35 -2.33 -6.32 -8.24
N LEU A 36 -3.66 -6.34 -8.15
CA LEU A 36 -4.47 -7.52 -7.92
C LEU A 36 -5.36 -7.83 -9.13
N LYS A 37 -5.18 -9.02 -9.71
CA LYS A 37 -6.12 -9.56 -10.69
C LYS A 37 -7.35 -10.08 -9.97
N LEU A 38 -8.46 -9.34 -10.06
CA LEU A 38 -9.72 -9.73 -9.42
C LEU A 38 -10.27 -11.07 -9.97
N GLU A 39 -9.86 -11.45 -11.18
CA GLU A 39 -10.16 -12.73 -11.80
C GLU A 39 -9.59 -13.92 -11.02
N ASP A 40 -8.40 -13.77 -10.42
CA ASP A 40 -7.78 -14.82 -9.60
C ASP A 40 -8.54 -15.08 -8.29
N LEU A 41 -9.41 -14.15 -7.87
CA LEU A 41 -10.26 -14.28 -6.69
C LEU A 41 -11.62 -14.89 -7.03
N CYS A 42 -11.96 -15.05 -8.31
CA CYS A 42 -13.23 -15.63 -8.73
C CYS A 42 -13.17 -17.16 -8.70
N ILE A 43 -13.95 -17.78 -7.82
CA ILE A 43 -14.07 -19.24 -7.76
C ILE A 43 -15.13 -19.71 -8.75
N HIS A 44 -16.28 -19.04 -8.74
CA HIS A 44 -17.39 -19.32 -9.64
C HIS A 44 -18.12 -18.04 -10.04
N PRO A 45 -18.19 -17.72 -11.34
CA PRO A 45 -18.86 -16.51 -11.83
C PRO A 45 -20.29 -16.40 -11.31
N GLY A 46 -20.61 -15.23 -10.73
CA GLY A 46 -21.96 -14.91 -10.22
C GLY A 46 -22.42 -15.70 -9.00
N LYS A 47 -21.57 -16.54 -8.39
CA LYS A 47 -21.94 -17.40 -7.26
C LYS A 47 -20.97 -17.28 -6.09
N LEU A 48 -19.66 -17.40 -6.33
CA LEU A 48 -18.68 -17.51 -5.27
C LEU A 48 -17.37 -16.81 -5.67
N VAL A 49 -16.91 -15.91 -4.79
CA VAL A 49 -15.67 -15.15 -4.95
C VAL A 49 -14.98 -15.00 -3.61
N TRP A 50 -13.66 -14.88 -3.62
CA TRP A 50 -12.89 -14.48 -2.46
C TRP A 50 -13.11 -12.99 -2.14
N CYS A 51 -13.31 -12.69 -0.87
CA CYS A 51 -13.30 -11.33 -0.34
C CYS A 51 -12.09 -11.17 0.57
N LEU A 52 -11.17 -10.28 0.19
CA LEU A 52 -9.97 -9.99 0.96
C LEU A 52 -10.22 -8.78 1.86
N TYR A 53 -9.89 -8.94 3.13
CA TYR A 53 -9.87 -7.86 4.12
C TYR A 53 -8.42 -7.57 4.46
N ILE A 54 -8.05 -6.28 4.44
CA ILE A 54 -6.70 -5.82 4.73
C ILE A 54 -6.79 -4.93 5.96
N ASP A 55 -6.24 -5.43 7.07
CA ASP A 55 -6.16 -4.71 8.33
C ASP A 55 -4.71 -4.30 8.59
N ILE A 56 -4.49 -3.00 8.78
CA ILE A 56 -3.18 -2.42 9.07
C ILE A 56 -3.22 -1.81 10.46
N ILE A 57 -2.34 -2.29 11.33
CA ILE A 57 -2.26 -1.87 12.73
C ILE A 57 -0.86 -1.29 12.97
N GLY A 58 -0.80 0.03 13.19
CA GLY A 58 0.42 0.70 13.61
C GLY A 58 0.72 0.38 15.08
N LEU A 59 1.84 -0.31 15.32
CA LEU A 59 2.31 -0.62 16.69
C LEU A 59 3.06 0.58 17.29
N GLU A 60 3.97 1.13 16.49
CA GLU A 60 4.74 2.33 16.78
C GLU A 60 4.79 3.16 15.50
N VAL A 61 4.46 4.44 15.60
CA VAL A 61 4.39 5.35 14.46
C VAL A 61 5.24 6.57 14.80
N ASP A 62 6.43 6.65 14.21
CA ASP A 62 7.36 7.77 14.33
C ASP A 62 7.68 8.37 12.96
N GLY A 63 6.65 8.67 12.17
CA GLY A 63 6.77 9.14 10.79
C GLY A 63 6.70 8.02 9.76
N GLY A 64 6.69 8.37 8.46
CA GLY A 64 6.75 7.39 7.37
C GLY A 64 5.58 6.39 7.33
N VAL A 65 4.43 6.72 7.94
CA VAL A 65 3.30 5.80 8.10
C VAL A 65 2.78 5.25 6.77
N PHE A 66 2.81 6.07 5.71
CA PHE A 66 2.39 5.66 4.37
C PHE A 66 3.33 4.63 3.76
N ASP A 67 4.64 4.88 3.85
CA ASP A 67 5.68 3.98 3.32
C ASP A 67 5.60 2.61 4.00
N ALA A 68 5.55 2.60 5.33
CA ALA A 68 5.47 1.40 6.13
C ALA A 68 4.17 0.62 5.86
N SER A 69 3.02 1.30 5.81
CA SER A 69 1.72 0.66 5.59
C SER A 69 1.60 0.05 4.20
N VAL A 70 2.08 0.76 3.18
CA VAL A 70 2.06 0.27 1.80
C VAL A 70 3.01 -0.91 1.64
N LEU A 71 4.21 -0.85 2.23
CA LEU A 71 5.16 -1.96 2.22
C LEU A 71 4.63 -3.19 2.98
N ALA A 72 3.98 -2.99 4.13
CA ALA A 72 3.35 -4.05 4.89
C ALA A 72 2.22 -4.71 4.10
N CYS A 73 1.36 -3.91 3.46
CA CYS A 73 0.31 -4.40 2.58
C CYS A 73 0.87 -5.22 1.40
N ALA A 74 1.90 -4.69 0.72
CA ALA A 74 2.58 -5.39 -0.38
C ALA A 74 3.11 -6.75 0.07
N SER A 75 3.78 -6.76 1.21
CA SER A 75 4.41 -7.96 1.79
C SER A 75 3.35 -8.99 2.14
N ALA A 76 2.33 -8.59 2.91
CA ALA A 76 1.25 -9.47 3.34
C ALA A 76 0.53 -10.12 2.15
N LEU A 77 0.14 -9.31 1.16
CA LEU A 77 -0.52 -9.79 -0.05
C LEU A 77 0.39 -10.72 -0.89
N SER A 78 1.71 -10.48 -0.90
CA SER A 78 2.65 -11.30 -1.67
C SER A 78 2.92 -12.67 -1.04
N THR A 79 2.76 -12.76 0.29
CA THR A 79 2.88 -14.02 1.05
C THR A 79 1.55 -14.76 1.19
N LEU A 80 0.44 -14.14 0.78
CA LEU A 80 -0.90 -14.69 0.96
C LEU A 80 -1.09 -15.94 0.09
N SER A 81 -1.49 -17.04 0.75
CA SER A 81 -1.92 -18.28 0.10
C SER A 81 -3.38 -18.53 0.45
N LEU A 82 -4.21 -18.71 -0.58
CA LEU A 82 -5.64 -18.99 -0.43
C LEU A 82 -5.88 -20.49 -0.63
N PRO A 83 -6.75 -21.13 0.16
CA PRO A 83 -7.10 -22.53 -0.08
C PRO A 83 -7.83 -22.67 -1.42
N ILE A 84 -7.61 -23.80 -2.09
CA ILE A 84 -8.34 -24.11 -3.32
C ILE A 84 -9.77 -24.48 -2.93
N VAL A 85 -10.73 -23.74 -3.48
CA VAL A 85 -12.16 -23.95 -3.22
C VAL A 85 -12.83 -24.31 -4.53
N THR A 86 -13.67 -25.34 -4.49
CA THR A 86 -14.51 -25.76 -5.62
C THR A 86 -15.98 -25.55 -5.28
N TYR A 87 -16.77 -25.28 -6.31
CA TYR A 87 -18.21 -25.11 -6.20
C TYR A 87 -18.92 -26.11 -7.11
N ASP A 88 -19.73 -26.99 -6.54
CA ASP A 88 -20.56 -27.92 -7.31
C ASP A 88 -21.89 -27.25 -7.67
N GLU A 89 -22.07 -26.94 -8.96
CA GLU A 89 -23.30 -26.31 -9.47
C GLU A 89 -24.57 -27.15 -9.24
N LYS A 90 -24.46 -28.49 -9.19
CA LYS A 90 -25.62 -29.38 -9.08
C LYS A 90 -26.14 -29.49 -7.66
N SER A 91 -25.23 -29.55 -6.68
CA SER A 91 -25.58 -29.69 -5.26
C SER A 91 -25.56 -28.36 -4.50
N GLY A 92 -24.97 -27.31 -5.09
CA GLY A 92 -24.75 -26.02 -4.42
C GLY A 92 -23.75 -26.08 -3.28
N LYS A 93 -22.97 -27.17 -3.17
CA LYS A 93 -22.00 -27.35 -2.09
C LYS A 93 -20.67 -26.68 -2.43
N ILE A 94 -20.04 -26.15 -1.39
CA ILE A 94 -18.70 -25.57 -1.42
C ILE A 94 -17.77 -26.58 -0.76
N GLU A 95 -16.73 -26.99 -1.48
CA GLU A 95 -15.70 -27.88 -0.97
C GLU A 95 -14.38 -27.10 -0.87
N ILE A 96 -13.74 -27.19 0.29
CA ILE A 96 -12.45 -26.54 0.57
C ILE A 96 -11.40 -27.64 0.56
N GLY A 97 -10.45 -27.55 -0.35
CA GLY A 97 -9.32 -28.48 -0.43
C GLY A 97 -8.22 -28.14 0.58
N ASP A 98 -7.34 -29.10 0.82
CA ASP A 98 -6.16 -28.94 1.69
C ASP A 98 -5.02 -28.16 0.98
N ASP A 99 -5.04 -28.14 -0.35
CA ASP A 99 -4.07 -27.41 -1.17
C ASP A 99 -4.31 -25.90 -1.13
N THR A 100 -3.23 -25.13 -1.23
CA THR A 100 -3.29 -23.66 -1.28
C THR A 100 -2.63 -23.11 -2.54
N LYS A 101 -3.17 -22.02 -3.07
CA LYS A 101 -2.65 -21.26 -4.21
C LYS A 101 -2.16 -19.89 -3.71
N LYS A 102 -0.89 -19.58 -3.97
CA LYS A 102 -0.34 -18.24 -3.73
C LYS A 102 -1.01 -17.22 -4.64
N LEU A 103 -1.31 -16.05 -4.11
CA LEU A 103 -1.84 -14.94 -4.88
C LEU A 103 -0.69 -14.27 -5.65
N HIS A 104 -0.82 -14.17 -6.97
CA HIS A 104 0.16 -13.48 -7.79
C HIS A 104 -0.16 -11.99 -7.82
N LEU A 105 0.71 -11.19 -7.19
CA LEU A 105 0.65 -9.74 -7.32
C LEU A 105 1.36 -9.31 -8.59
N ASN A 106 0.71 -8.40 -9.31
CA ASN A 106 1.34 -7.59 -10.33
C ASN A 106 2.12 -6.44 -9.67
N ILE A 107 2.42 -5.43 -10.48
CA ILE A 107 2.93 -4.10 -10.15
C ILE A 107 2.43 -3.61 -8.79
N PHE A 108 3.33 -3.50 -7.82
CA PHE A 108 3.05 -2.88 -6.52
C PHE A 108 4.03 -1.71 -6.34
N PRO A 109 3.57 -0.45 -6.29
CA PRO A 109 4.45 0.70 -6.19
C PRO A 109 5.11 0.78 -4.81
N VAL A 110 6.37 1.18 -4.80
CA VAL A 110 7.08 1.54 -3.58
C VAL A 110 6.77 3.00 -3.29
N VAL A 111 6.27 3.27 -2.09
CA VAL A 111 5.96 4.62 -1.64
C VAL A 111 7.11 5.17 -0.84
N SER A 112 7.44 6.43 -1.10
CA SER A 112 8.46 7.19 -0.39
C SER A 112 7.88 8.53 0.06
N THR A 113 7.98 8.79 1.36
CA THR A 113 7.53 10.03 1.99
C THR A 113 8.65 11.06 1.99
N TYR A 114 8.29 12.28 1.60
CA TYR A 114 9.17 13.42 1.54
C TYR A 114 8.58 14.57 2.34
N SER A 115 9.44 15.31 3.02
CA SER A 115 9.05 16.56 3.67
C SER A 115 9.98 17.69 3.25
N ILE A 116 9.48 18.93 3.28
CA ILE A 116 10.28 20.11 2.96
C ILE A 116 10.31 21.03 4.15
N PHE A 117 11.52 21.32 4.62
CA PHE A 117 11.80 22.27 5.69
C PHE A 117 12.83 23.29 5.19
N ASP A 118 12.50 24.58 5.19
CA ASP A 118 13.38 25.68 4.75
C ASP A 118 14.09 25.43 3.38
N ASN A 119 13.34 24.93 2.39
CA ASN A 119 13.83 24.54 1.04
C ASN A 119 14.80 23.35 1.03
N VAL A 120 14.88 22.60 2.11
CA VAL A 120 15.59 21.32 2.19
C VAL A 120 14.57 20.20 2.09
N VAL A 121 14.77 19.30 1.13
CA VAL A 121 13.97 18.09 0.98
C VAL A 121 14.56 17.00 1.87
N LEU A 122 13.76 16.50 2.81
CA LEU A 122 14.05 15.34 3.64
C LEU A 122 13.31 14.12 3.06
N VAL A 123 13.92 12.95 3.23
CA VAL A 123 13.38 11.66 2.78
C VAL A 123 13.17 10.80 4.02
N ASP A 124 12.04 10.10 4.09
CA ASP A 124 11.67 9.26 5.24
C ASP A 124 11.70 10.04 6.57
N PRO A 125 10.94 11.14 6.67
CA PRO A 125 10.98 12.00 7.84
C PRO A 125 10.36 11.32 9.06
N THR A 126 10.95 11.58 10.22
CA THR A 126 10.39 11.23 11.53
C THR A 126 9.11 12.03 11.81
N TYR A 127 8.31 11.59 12.79
CA TYR A 127 7.11 12.33 13.20
C TYR A 127 7.41 13.80 13.56
N ARG A 128 8.55 14.02 14.22
CA ARG A 128 8.99 15.38 14.58
C ARG A 128 9.34 16.21 13.34
N GLU A 129 10.06 15.64 12.39
CA GLU A 129 10.40 16.32 11.14
C GLU A 129 9.15 16.63 10.31
N GLU A 130 8.21 15.70 10.20
CA GLU A 130 6.91 15.94 9.55
C GLU A 130 6.14 17.09 10.22
N SER A 131 6.14 17.14 11.56
CA SER A 131 5.38 18.14 12.32
C SER A 131 5.87 19.58 12.16
N ILE A 132 7.16 19.77 11.89
CA ILE A 132 7.77 21.10 11.70
C ILE A 132 7.93 21.46 10.22
N SER A 133 7.68 20.52 9.32
CA SER A 133 7.87 20.72 7.89
C SER A 133 6.78 21.62 7.29
N SER A 134 7.17 22.39 6.29
CA SER A 134 6.24 23.27 5.56
C SER A 134 5.24 22.48 4.71
N THR A 135 5.66 21.33 4.18
CA THR A 135 4.82 20.43 3.38
C THR A 135 5.36 19.01 3.44
N VAL A 136 4.44 18.05 3.34
CA VAL A 136 4.73 16.62 3.25
C VAL A 136 4.00 16.08 2.03
N PHE A 137 4.70 15.27 1.25
CA PHE A 137 4.14 14.62 0.08
C PHE A 137 4.72 13.21 -0.07
N HIS A 138 3.99 12.37 -0.79
CA HIS A 138 4.26 10.95 -0.95
C HIS A 138 4.32 10.63 -2.44
N LEU A 139 5.36 9.91 -2.84
CA LEU A 139 5.57 9.45 -4.20
C LEU A 139 5.49 7.93 -4.23
N GLY A 140 4.57 7.38 -5.02
CA GLY A 140 4.56 5.97 -5.37
C GLY A 140 5.26 5.76 -6.71
N VAL A 141 6.34 5.00 -6.70
CA VAL A 141 7.15 4.71 -7.89
C VAL A 141 7.16 3.22 -8.15
N HIS A 142 7.13 2.86 -9.43
CA HIS A 142 7.29 1.49 -9.90
C HIS A 142 7.97 1.52 -11.28
N GLU A 143 8.99 0.67 -11.49
CA GLU A 143 9.69 0.55 -12.77
C GLU A 143 10.05 1.92 -13.38
N ASP A 144 10.73 2.76 -12.60
CA ASP A 144 11.14 4.12 -12.97
C ASP A 144 9.98 5.11 -13.27
N THR A 145 8.72 4.70 -13.10
CA THR A 145 7.53 5.53 -13.37
C THR A 145 6.82 5.92 -12.08
N VAL A 146 6.42 7.20 -11.98
CA VAL A 146 5.61 7.68 -10.85
C VAL A 146 4.15 7.26 -11.08
N GLY A 147 3.68 6.28 -10.30
CA GLY A 147 2.30 5.81 -10.34
C GLY A 147 1.37 6.59 -9.41
N LEU A 148 1.92 7.27 -8.39
CA LEU A 148 1.12 7.99 -7.41
C LEU A 148 1.85 9.24 -6.90
N PHE A 149 1.10 10.34 -6.81
CA PHE A 149 1.53 11.57 -6.16
C PHE A 149 0.44 12.02 -5.21
N HIS A 150 0.76 12.17 -3.92
CA HIS A 150 -0.13 12.72 -2.93
C HIS A 150 0.59 13.82 -2.16
N LYS A 151 0.03 15.02 -2.16
CA LYS A 151 0.59 16.16 -1.42
C LYS A 151 -0.42 16.60 -0.37
N SER A 152 0.04 16.63 0.87
CA SER A 152 -0.72 17.13 2.00
C SER A 152 -0.50 18.64 2.14
N GLY A 153 -1.59 19.37 2.39
CA GLY A 153 -1.56 20.81 2.67
C GLY A 153 -1.45 21.74 1.44
N GLY A 154 -1.35 23.06 1.71
CA GLY A 154 -1.51 24.12 0.72
C GLY A 154 -0.22 24.82 0.24
N VAL A 155 0.95 24.48 0.79
CA VAL A 155 2.21 25.16 0.47
C VAL A 155 2.69 24.77 -0.94
N PRO A 156 3.12 25.70 -1.80
CA PRO A 156 3.64 25.37 -3.12
C PRO A 156 4.97 24.63 -3.04
N ILE A 157 5.18 23.67 -3.94
CA ILE A 157 6.46 22.94 -4.07
C ILE A 157 7.07 23.35 -5.41
N SER A 158 8.37 23.64 -5.42
CA SER A 158 9.06 23.96 -6.66
C SER A 158 9.25 22.71 -7.52
N LEU A 159 9.24 22.90 -8.84
CA LEU A 159 9.45 21.79 -9.78
C LEU A 159 10.83 21.13 -9.61
N LYS A 160 11.85 21.88 -9.16
CA LYS A 160 13.18 21.34 -8.88
C LYS A 160 13.17 20.34 -7.72
N GLU A 161 12.46 20.66 -6.64
CA GLU A 161 12.32 19.78 -5.47
C GLU A 161 11.58 18.49 -5.85
N ILE A 162 10.51 18.59 -6.63
CA ILE A 162 9.77 17.42 -7.13
C ILE A 162 10.69 16.55 -8.00
N GLN A 163 11.40 17.15 -8.96
CA GLN A 163 12.31 16.40 -9.83
C GLN A 163 13.43 15.70 -9.06
N GLN A 164 13.99 16.35 -8.05
CA GLN A 164 14.98 15.73 -7.18
C GLN A 164 14.38 14.55 -6.38
N SER A 165 13.18 14.74 -5.84
CA SER A 165 12.48 13.72 -5.06
C SER A 165 12.09 12.52 -5.92
N VAL A 166 11.67 12.72 -7.18
CA VAL A 166 11.39 11.63 -8.12
C VAL A 166 12.65 10.82 -8.41
N LYS A 167 13.80 11.47 -8.65
CA LYS A 167 15.07 10.75 -8.86
C LYS A 167 15.45 9.90 -7.64
N ASN A 168 15.30 10.45 -6.45
CA ASN A 168 15.57 9.73 -5.20
C ASN A 168 14.58 8.56 -5.00
N ALA A 169 13.31 8.77 -5.31
CA ALA A 169 12.26 7.75 -5.16
C ALA A 169 12.50 6.57 -6.12
N VAL A 170 12.92 6.84 -7.35
CA VAL A 170 13.33 5.81 -8.32
C VAL A 170 14.51 4.99 -7.80
N HIS A 171 15.49 5.62 -7.16
CA HIS A 171 16.62 4.89 -6.58
C HIS A 171 16.17 4.00 -5.41
N ARG A 172 15.35 4.55 -4.51
CA ARG A 172 14.82 3.83 -3.33
C ARG A 172 13.89 2.69 -3.71
N GLU A 173 13.10 2.83 -4.78
CA GLU A 173 12.26 1.76 -5.32
C GLU A 173 13.09 0.52 -5.65
N LYS A 174 14.23 0.68 -6.32
CA LYS A 174 15.11 -0.44 -6.70
C LYS A 174 15.67 -1.16 -5.48
N GLU A 175 16.06 -0.42 -4.45
CA GLU A 175 16.57 -0.98 -3.20
C GLU A 175 15.50 -1.78 -2.45
N ILE A 176 14.32 -1.19 -2.27
CA ILE A 176 13.21 -1.83 -1.55
C ILE A 176 12.68 -3.04 -2.33
N THR A 177 12.54 -2.94 -3.65
CA THR A 177 12.12 -4.07 -4.50
C THR A 177 13.14 -5.21 -4.43
N SER A 178 14.44 -4.91 -4.39
CA SER A 178 15.49 -5.92 -4.19
C SER A 178 15.34 -6.62 -2.83
N LEU A 179 15.12 -5.85 -1.76
CA LEU A 179 14.90 -6.39 -0.41
C LEU A 179 13.64 -7.27 -0.36
N LEU A 180 12.52 -6.82 -0.90
CA LEU A 180 11.28 -7.60 -0.97
C LEU A 180 11.47 -8.92 -1.70
N ASN A 181 12.21 -8.93 -2.82
CA ASN A 181 12.49 -10.15 -3.55
C ASN A 181 13.38 -11.10 -2.76
N SER A 182 14.37 -10.59 -2.02
CA SER A 182 15.22 -11.41 -1.15
C SER A 182 14.43 -12.10 -0.03
N LEU A 183 13.39 -11.45 0.50
CA LEU A 183 12.52 -12.02 1.54
C LEU A 183 11.64 -13.14 0.98
N LYS A 184 11.14 -12.99 -0.25
CA LYS A 184 10.33 -14.02 -0.93
C LYS A 184 11.10 -15.30 -1.23
N THR A 185 12.42 -15.22 -1.45
CA THR A 185 13.25 -16.39 -1.78
C THR A 185 13.63 -17.22 -0.54
N ASN A 186 13.56 -16.63 0.66
CA ASN A 186 13.95 -17.30 1.91
C ASN A 186 12.77 -17.94 2.67
N GLN A 187 11.61 -18.08 2.04
CA GLN A 187 10.41 -18.75 2.56
C GLN A 187 10.01 -19.93 1.68
#